data_AF-A0AAV7JPK5-F1
#
_entry.id   AF-A0AAV7JPK5-F1
#
_cell.length_a   1.000
_cell.length_b   1.000
_cell.length_c   1.000
_cell.angle_alpha   90.00
_cell.angle_beta   90.00
_cell.angle_gamma   90.00
#
_symmetry.space_group_name_H-M   'P 1'
#
loop_
_entity.id
_entity.type
_entity.pdbx_description
1 polymer ?
#
loop_
_entity_poly.entity_id
_entity_poly.type
_entity_poly.pdbx_seq_one_letter_code
_entity_poly.pdbx_strand_id
1 'polypeptide(L)'
;MDSISDKCTELKQAYDSCFNKWLQEKFLQGDRDHDGACGELFSKYQVCLREAIKEVGLNLDDLMDDHLGTDQEKTEDPKDKEHRSDKEDKK
;
A
#
# COMPACT_ATOMS: atom_id res chain seq x y z
N MET A 1 -5.70 17.97 7.13
CA MET A 1 -5.72 16.84 8.08
C MET A 1 -4.31 16.72 8.61
N ASP A 2 -4.16 16.61 9.92
CA ASP A 2 -2.84 16.63 10.55
C ASP A 2 -2.17 15.25 10.48
N SER A 3 -0.85 15.23 10.56
CA SER A 3 -0.08 13.97 10.61
C SER A 3 -0.05 13.40 12.03
N ILE A 4 0.47 12.18 12.20
CA ILE A 4 0.72 11.56 13.52
C ILE A 4 1.63 12.42 14.41
N SER A 5 2.50 13.21 13.79
CA SER A 5 3.38 14.16 14.47
C SER A 5 3.30 15.52 13.77
N ASP A 6 3.20 16.58 14.56
CA ASP A 6 3.13 17.97 14.08
C ASP A 6 4.30 18.33 13.15
N LYS A 7 5.47 17.74 13.39
CA LYS A 7 6.68 17.94 12.56
C LYS A 7 6.52 17.46 11.13
N CYS A 8 5.66 16.46 10.90
CA CYS A 8 5.43 15.88 9.59
C CYS A 8 4.19 16.47 8.89
N THR A 9 3.43 17.35 9.55
CA THR A 9 2.17 17.88 9.02
C THR A 9 2.37 18.72 7.76
N GLU A 10 3.38 19.59 7.71
CA GLU A 10 3.67 20.37 6.50
C GLU A 10 4.10 19.49 5.32
N LEU A 11 4.96 18.51 5.57
CA LEU A 11 5.38 17.53 4.55
C LEU A 11 4.20 16.69 4.05
N LYS A 12 3.31 16.29 4.94
CA LYS A 12 2.08 15.58 4.59
C LYS A 12 1.21 16.42 3.67
N GLN A 13 0.95 17.68 4.02
CA GLN A 13 0.09 18.55 3.22
C GLN A 13 0.65 18.80 1.81
N ALA A 14 1.97 18.98 1.71
CA ALA A 14 2.65 19.13 0.42
C ALA A 14 2.54 17.85 -0.43
N TYR A 15 2.79 16.68 0.18
CA TYR A 15 2.65 15.39 -0.49
C TYR A 15 1.21 15.10 -0.91
N ASP A 16 0.23 15.23 0.00
CA ASP A 16 -1.19 15.00 -0.28
C ASP A 16 -1.69 15.89 -1.43
N SER A 17 -1.25 17.15 -1.47
CA SER A 17 -1.61 18.07 -2.56
C SER A 17 -1.02 17.63 -3.90
N CYS A 18 0.24 17.19 -3.91
CA CYS A 18 0.90 16.64 -5.10
C CYS A 18 0.19 15.36 -5.58
N PHE A 19 -0.01 14.41 -4.65
CA PHE A 19 -0.63 13.13 -4.92
C PHE A 19 -2.04 13.27 -5.48
N ASN A 20 -2.88 14.12 -4.86
CA ASN A 20 -4.24 14.34 -5.34
C ASN A 20 -4.28 14.91 -6.76
N LYS A 21 -3.36 15.82 -7.09
CA LYS A 21 -3.23 16.36 -8.45
C LYS A 21 -2.81 15.27 -9.43
N TRP A 22 -1.75 14.52 -9.11
CA TRP A 22 -1.28 13.41 -9.93
C TRP A 22 -2.36 12.34 -10.11
N LEU A 23 -3.11 12.01 -9.05
CA LEU A 23 -4.17 11.03 -9.09
C LEU A 23 -5.25 11.42 -10.11
N GLN A 24 -5.72 12.67 -10.06
CA GLN A 24 -6.78 13.18 -10.93
C GLN A 24 -6.31 13.36 -12.38
N GLU A 25 -5.10 13.86 -12.59
CA GLU A 25 -4.60 14.25 -13.92
C GLU A 25 -3.84 13.14 -14.65
N LYS A 26 -3.23 12.19 -13.94
CA LYS A 26 -2.32 11.19 -14.51
C LYS A 26 -2.81 9.78 -14.28
N PHE A 27 -2.99 9.40 -13.02
CA PHE A 27 -3.34 8.03 -12.65
C PHE A 27 -4.67 7.58 -13.26
N LEU A 28 -5.72 8.40 -13.13
CA LEU A 28 -7.03 8.09 -13.73
C LEU A 28 -7.00 8.07 -15.27
N GLN A 29 -6.00 8.68 -15.89
CA GLN A 29 -5.79 8.68 -17.34
C GLN A 29 -4.91 7.50 -17.81
N GLY A 30 -4.41 6.68 -16.88
CA GLY A 30 -3.59 5.50 -17.16
C GLY A 30 -2.09 5.70 -17.00
N ASP A 31 -1.64 6.90 -16.64
CA ASP A 31 -0.23 7.19 -16.34
C ASP A 31 0.06 6.85 -14.87
N ARG A 32 0.89 5.82 -14.65
CA ARG A 32 1.17 5.25 -13.33
C ARG A 32 2.50 5.73 -12.74
N ASP A 33 3.16 6.70 -13.37
CA ASP A 33 4.43 7.25 -12.87
C ASP A 33 4.20 8.19 -11.69
N HIS A 34 4.04 7.63 -10.49
CA HIS A 34 3.96 8.37 -9.24
C HIS A 34 5.33 8.91 -8.81
N ASP A 35 6.37 8.10 -8.98
CA ASP A 35 7.70 8.38 -8.44
C ASP A 35 8.32 9.61 -9.08
N GLY A 36 8.10 9.80 -10.39
CA GLY A 36 8.51 11.01 -11.10
C GLY A 36 7.74 12.28 -10.71
N ALA A 37 6.51 12.15 -10.21
CA ALA A 37 5.65 13.29 -9.88
C ALA A 37 5.81 13.75 -8.42
N CYS A 38 5.75 12.82 -7.47
CA CYS A 38 5.67 13.12 -6.04
C CYS A 38 6.65 12.29 -5.19
N GLY A 39 7.50 11.46 -5.80
CA GLY A 39 8.37 10.52 -5.09
C GLY A 39 9.34 11.18 -4.09
N GLU A 40 9.92 12.34 -4.44
CA GLU A 40 10.81 13.06 -3.51
C GLU A 40 10.10 13.58 -2.27
N LEU A 41 8.88 14.09 -2.42
CA LEU A 41 8.05 14.55 -1.31
C LEU A 41 7.64 13.38 -0.42
N PHE A 42 7.29 12.25 -1.05
CA PHE A 42 6.93 11.04 -0.34
C PHE A 42 8.09 10.48 0.48
N SER A 43 9.29 10.41 -0.09
CA SER A 43 10.48 9.92 0.61
C SER A 43 10.79 10.77 1.86
N LYS A 44 10.75 12.10 1.74
CA LYS A 44 10.93 13.01 2.89
C LYS A 44 9.87 12.80 3.96
N TYR A 45 8.62 12.63 3.54
CA TYR A 45 7.52 12.38 4.46
C TYR A 45 7.64 11.01 5.16
N GLN A 46 8.00 9.95 4.44
CA GLN A 46 8.23 8.61 4.99
C GLN A 46 9.33 8.60 6.06
N VAL A 47 10.44 9.31 5.83
CA VAL A 47 11.51 9.42 6.83
C VAL A 47 10.99 10.06 8.11
N CYS A 48 10.24 11.16 8.00
CA CYS A 48 9.62 11.82 9.15
C CYS A 48 8.62 10.91 9.88
N LEU A 49 7.80 10.18 9.13
CA LEU A 49 6.84 9.22 9.69
C LEU A 49 7.51 8.06 10.42
N ARG A 50 8.60 7.52 9.88
CA ARG A 50 9.33 6.39 10.50
C ARG A 50 9.82 6.75 11.90
N GLU A 51 10.23 7.99 12.13
CA GLU A 51 10.61 8.48 13.45
C GLU A 51 9.38 8.64 14.37
N ALA A 52 8.34 9.31 13.88
CA ALA A 52 7.12 9.54 14.66
C ALA A 52 6.41 8.24 15.07
N ILE A 53 6.36 7.25 14.19
CA ILE A 53 5.67 5.97 14.42
C ILE A 53 6.44 5.09 15.42
N LYS A 54 7.77 5.18 15.43
CA LYS A 54 8.61 4.53 16.45
C LYS A 54 8.34 5.07 17.85
N GLU A 55 8.10 6.37 17.99
CA GLU A 55 7.74 6.97 19.29
C GLU A 55 6.39 6.46 19.81
N VAL A 56 5.47 6.11 18.91
CA VAL A 56 4.16 5.52 19.24
C VAL A 56 4.28 4.01 19.57
N GLY A 57 5.42 3.38 19.28
CA GLY A 57 5.65 1.95 19.51
C GLY A 57 5.15 1.04 18.40
N LEU A 58 4.96 1.57 17.19
CA LEU A 58 4.58 0.82 15.99
C LEU A 58 5.78 0.69 15.05
N ASN A 59 5.73 -0.28 14.13
CA ASN A 59 6.68 -0.40 13.03
C ASN A 59 6.01 0.01 11.72
N LEU A 60 6.60 0.99 11.04
CA LEU A 60 6.11 1.43 9.74
C LEU A 60 6.26 0.33 8.68
N ASP A 61 7.32 -0.47 8.75
CA ASP A 61 7.58 -1.52 7.77
C ASP A 61 6.50 -2.63 7.84
N ASP A 62 6.02 -2.98 9.04
CA ASP A 62 4.91 -3.94 9.22
C ASP A 62 3.58 -3.40 8.67
N LEU A 63 3.38 -2.07 8.68
CA LEU A 63 2.18 -1.42 8.12
C LEU A 63 2.23 -1.32 6.58
N MET A 64 3.42 -1.44 5.99
CA MET A 64 3.63 -1.35 4.55
C MET A 64 3.66 -2.72 3.86
N ASP A 65 3.48 -3.79 4.61
CA ASP A 65 3.45 -5.14 4.05
C ASP A 65 2.22 -5.34 3.15
N ASP A 66 2.44 -5.99 2.01
CA ASP A 66 1.39 -6.28 1.04
C ASP A 66 0.54 -7.45 1.56
N HIS A 67 -0.47 -7.13 2.37
CA HIS A 67 -1.38 -8.14 2.90
C HIS A 67 -2.43 -8.63 1.87
N LEU A 68 -2.67 -7.84 0.82
CA LEU A 68 -3.62 -8.15 -0.25
C LEU A 68 -2.92 -8.83 -1.44
N GLY A 69 -3.52 -9.90 -1.98
CA GLY A 69 -3.00 -10.68 -3.10
C GLY A 69 -2.01 -11.78 -2.71
N THR A 70 -1.84 -12.07 -1.41
CA THR A 70 -0.98 -13.16 -0.94
C THR A 70 -1.67 -14.52 -1.08
N ASP A 71 -0.90 -15.61 -1.15
CA ASP A 71 -1.46 -16.97 -1.18
C ASP A 71 -2.30 -17.31 0.07
N GLN A 72 -2.17 -16.54 1.16
CA GLN A 72 -2.96 -16.70 2.38
C GLN A 72 -4.40 -16.17 2.23
N GLU A 73 -4.67 -15.29 1.26
CA GLU A 73 -6.02 -14.80 0.95
C GLU A 73 -6.82 -15.75 0.06
N LYS A 74 -6.20 -16.78 -0.53
CA LYS A 74 -6.90 -17.81 -1.29
C LYS A 74 -7.75 -18.64 -0.33
N THR A 75 -8.96 -18.17 -0.03
CA THR A 75 -10.06 -19.05 0.29
C THR A 75 -10.21 -20.02 -0.87
N GLU A 76 -10.00 -21.32 -0.62
CA GLU A 76 -10.23 -22.34 -1.64
C GLU A 76 -11.63 -22.12 -2.25
N ASP A 77 -11.66 -21.83 -3.54
CA ASP A 77 -12.90 -21.66 -4.29
C ASP A 77 -13.71 -22.97 -4.12
N PRO A 78 -15.00 -22.95 -3.72
CA PRO A 78 -15.79 -24.17 -3.54
C PRO A 78 -15.85 -25.06 -4.77
N LYS A 79 -15.47 -24.54 -5.95
CA LYS A 79 -15.44 -25.27 -7.22
C LYS A 79 -14.23 -26.18 -7.41
N ASP A 80 -13.14 -26.00 -6.65
CA ASP A 80 -11.95 -26.88 -6.77
C ASP A 80 -12.11 -28.22 -6.03
N LYS A 81 -13.14 -28.36 -5.18
CA LYS A 81 -13.44 -29.65 -4.50
C LYS A 81 -14.04 -30.71 -5.42
N GLU A 82 -14.60 -30.33 -6.57
CA GLU A 82 -15.17 -31.30 -7.50
C GLU A 82 -14.10 -31.96 -8.39
N HIS A 83 -12.97 -31.30 -8.65
CA HIS A 83 -11.95 -31.82 -9.57
C HIS A 83 -10.89 -32.75 -8.92
N ARG A 84 -10.91 -32.90 -7.58
CA ARG A 84 -9.96 -33.78 -6.87
C ARG A 84 -10.55 -35.13 -6.44
N SER A 85 -11.81 -35.43 -6.72
CA SER A 85 -12.36 -36.78 -6.49
C SER A 85 -12.17 -37.75 -7.66
N ASP A 86 -11.95 -37.27 -8.89
CA ASP A 86 -11.86 -38.15 -10.08
C ASP A 86 -10.45 -38.70 -10.39
N LYS A 87 -9.45 -38.45 -9.53
CA LYS A 87 -8.06 -38.84 -9.80
C LYS A 87 -7.44 -39.82 -8.80
N GLU A 88 -8.25 -40.48 -7.95
CA GLU A 88 -7.79 -41.63 -7.15
C GLU A 88 -8.30 -42.99 -7.67
N ASP A 89 -9.32 -43.04 -8.53
CA ASP A 89 -9.88 -44.32 -9.06
C ASP A 89 -9.43 -44.65 -10.49
N LYS A 90 -8.14 -44.47 -10.79
CA LYS A 90 -7.51 -45.15 -11.94
C LYS A 90 -6.18 -45.78 -11.58
N LYS A 91 -6.29 -46.85 -10.80
CA LYS A 91 -5.38 -48.00 -10.86
C LYS A 91 -6.18 -49.28 -10.90
#